data_AF-A0A7K3Z5J1-F1
#
_entry.id   AF-A0A7K3Z5J1-F1
#
_cell.length_a   1.000
_cell.length_b   1.000
_cell.length_c   1.000
_cell.angle_alpha   90.00
_cell.angle_beta   90.00
_cell.angle_gamma   90.00
#
_symmetry.space_group_name_H-M   'P 1'
#
loop_
_entity.id
_entity.type
_entity.pdbx_description
1 polymer ?
#
loop_
_entity_poly.entity_id
_entity_poly.type
_entity_poly.pdbx_seq_one_letter_code
_entity_poly.pdbx_strand_id
1 'polypeptide(L)' 'MKKKIEQVLDDPTQFKPLRHPLQGLWRVHIGSYVLIYEFCQESNTVKLIKYTHRDQA' A
#
# COMPACT_ATOMS: atom_id res chain seq x y z
N MET A 1 8.15 -8.52 -6.84
CA MET A 1 8.06 -7.93 -5.48
C MET A 1 8.84 -6.62 -5.37
N LYS A 2 10.17 -6.58 -5.60
CA LYS A 2 11.01 -5.37 -5.42
C LYS A 2 10.53 -4.10 -6.15
N LYS A 3 10.25 -4.19 -7.47
CA LYS A 3 9.83 -3.03 -8.29
C LYS A 3 8.62 -2.25 -7.77
N LYS A 4 7.66 -2.92 -7.11
CA LYS A 4 6.44 -2.27 -6.63
C LYS A 4 6.66 -1.56 -5.29
N ILE A 5 7.52 -2.14 -4.44
CA ILE A 5 7.92 -1.51 -3.18
C ILE A 5 8.74 -0.26 -3.47
N GLU A 6 9.66 -0.32 -4.43
CA GLU A 6 10.42 0.86 -4.89
C GLU A 6 9.50 1.98 -5.37
N GLN A 7 8.46 1.66 -6.16
CA GLN A 7 7.45 2.65 -6.56
C GLN A 7 6.71 3.26 -5.36
N VAL A 8 6.34 2.45 -4.36
CA VAL A 8 5.70 2.95 -3.13
C VAL A 8 6.63 3.87 -2.33
N LEU A 9 7.94 3.63 -2.35
CA LEU A 9 8.91 4.51 -1.67
C LEU A 9 9.21 5.79 -2.46
N ASP A 10 9.16 5.73 -3.80
CA ASP A 10 9.41 6.87 -4.70
C ASP A 10 8.23 7.88 -4.68
N ASP A 11 7.01 7.37 -4.84
CA ASP A 11 5.78 8.14 -4.64
C ASP A 11 4.72 7.27 -3.94
N PRO A 12 4.59 7.39 -2.60
CA PRO A 12 3.59 6.65 -1.83
C PRO A 12 2.15 7.03 -2.15
N THR A 13 1.91 8.16 -2.82
CA THR A 13 0.54 8.70 -3.05
C THR A 13 -0.02 8.36 -4.43
N GLN A 14 0.81 7.87 -5.35
CA GLN A 14 0.39 7.49 -6.72
C GLN A 14 -0.63 6.34 -6.80
N PHE A 15 -0.76 5.56 -5.73
CA PHE A 15 -1.63 4.38 -5.70
C PHE A 15 -3.06 4.72 -5.30
N LYS A 16 -3.97 3.75 -5.39
CA LYS A 16 -5.38 3.99 -5.09
C LYS A 16 -5.57 4.23 -3.58
N PRO A 17 -6.03 5.41 -3.14
CA PRO A 17 -6.45 5.60 -1.77
C PRO A 17 -7.69 4.75 -1.50
N LEU A 18 -7.77 4.19 -0.30
CA LEU A 18 -8.93 3.47 0.19
C LEU A 18 -9.99 4.46 0.69
N ARG A 19 -11.24 4.02 0.59
CA ARG A 19 -12.41 4.80 1.02
C ARG A 19 -12.82 4.40 2.43
N HIS A 20 -13.80 5.11 2.98
CA HIS A 20 -14.41 4.79 4.27
C HIS A 20 -14.70 3.29 4.40
N PRO A 21 -14.34 2.63 5.52
CA PRO A 21 -13.77 3.20 6.75
C PRO A 21 -12.23 3.36 6.74
N LEU A 22 -11.54 2.94 5.69
CA LEU A 22 -10.08 2.85 5.60
C LEU A 22 -9.42 4.09 4.96
N GLN A 23 -9.93 5.27 5.26
CA GLN A 23 -9.39 6.54 4.75
C GLN A 23 -7.96 6.75 5.24
N GLY A 24 -7.10 7.37 4.42
CA GLY A 24 -5.69 7.57 4.76
C GLY A 24 -4.80 6.33 4.54
N LEU A 25 -5.37 5.25 4.00
CA LEU A 25 -4.62 4.08 3.55
C LEU A 25 -4.60 4.00 2.03
N TRP A 26 -3.56 3.38 1.49
CA TRP A 26 -3.39 3.12 0.06
C TRP A 26 -3.32 1.64 -0.21
N ARG A 27 -3.78 1.24 -1.40
CA ARG A 27 -3.76 -0.16 -1.85
C ARG A 27 -2.97 -0.31 -3.14
N VAL A 28 -2.05 -1.26 -3.15
CA VAL A 28 -1.31 -1.68 -4.34
C VAL A 28 -1.41 -3.19 -4.56
N HIS A 29 -1.57 -3.58 -5.82
CA HIS A 29 -1.50 -4.98 -6.24
C HIS A 29 -0.06 -5.33 -6.62
N ILE A 30 0.44 -6.44 -6.07
CA ILE A 30 1.77 -7.00 -6.33
C ILE A 30 1.58 -8.42 -6.83
N GLY A 31 1.31 -8.57 -8.14
CA GLY A 31 0.95 -9.86 -8.70
C GLY A 31 -0.27 -10.44 -7.99
N SER A 32 -0.12 -11.63 -7.38
CA SER A 32 -1.18 -12.28 -6.59
C SER A 32 -1.39 -11.78 -5.17
N TYR A 33 -0.70 -10.71 -4.78
CA TYR A 33 -0.81 -10.15 -3.45
C TYR A 33 -1.43 -8.75 -3.46
N VAL A 34 -2.07 -8.41 -2.36
CA VAL A 34 -2.55 -7.05 -2.05
C VAL A 34 -1.75 -6.53 -0.87
N LEU A 35 -1.13 -5.37 -1.05
CA LEU A 35 -0.51 -4.60 0.01
C LEU A 35 -1.38 -3.38 0.32
N ILE A 36 -1.70 -3.21 1.60
CA ILE A 36 -2.30 -2.00 2.15
C ILE A 36 -1.25 -1.33 3.04
N TYR A 37 -1.05 -0.03 2.87
CA TYR A 37 -0.09 0.75 3.64
C TYR A 37 -0.66 2.13 4.00
N GLU A 38 -0.06 2.75 5.02
CA GLU A 38 -0.25 4.14 5.40
C GLU A 38 1.02 4.92 5.05
N PHE A 39 0.88 6.12 4.51
CA PHE A 39 1.99 7.06 4.35
C PHE A 39 1.87 8.20 5.36
N CYS A 40 2.82 8.29 6.27
CA CYS A 40 2.93 9.37 7.25
C CYS A 40 3.89 10.43 6.71
N GLN A 41 3.33 11.53 6.20
CA GLN A 41 4.09 12.62 5.58
C GLN A 41 5.04 13.31 6.56
N GLU A 42 4.64 13.49 7.82
CA GLU A 42 5.45 14.15 8.86
C GLU A 42 6.77 13.43 9.13
N SER A 43 6.74 12.10 9.10
CA SER A 43 7.91 11.25 9.35
C SER A 43 8.51 10.67 8.07
N ASN A 44 7.97 11.06 6.90
CA ASN A 44 8.29 10.47 5.60
C ASN A 44 8.37 8.92 5.62
N THR A 45 7.42 8.30 6.31
CA THR A 45 7.45 6.86 6.61
C THR A 45 6.27 6.14 5.99
N VAL A 46 6.54 5.01 5.31
CA VAL A 46 5.51 4.08 4.82
C VAL A 46 5.34 2.94 5.82
N LYS A 47 4.16 2.79 6.40
CA LYS A 47 3.80 1.67 7.28
C LYS A 47 3.01 0.62 6.53
N LEU A 48 3.51 -0.62 6.48
CA LEU A 48 2.81 -1.74 5.88
C LEU A 48 1.74 -2.25 6.86
N ILE A 49 0.47 -2.15 6.48
CA ILE A 49 -0.66 -2.51 7.35
C ILE A 49 -1.11 -3.95 7.11
N LYS A 50 -1.21 -4.36 5.84
CA LYS A 50 -1.66 -5.72 5.48
C LYS A 50 -1.01 -6.19 4.20
N TYR A 51 -0.51 -7.42 4.20
CA TYR A 51 -0.03 -8.11 3.01
C TYR A 51 -0.73 -9.47 2.90
N THR A 52 -1.54 -9.66 1.87
CA THR A 52 -2.42 -10.84 1.75
C THR A 52 -2.43 -11.40 0.33
N HIS A 53 -2.61 -12.71 0.19
CA HIS A 53 -2.70 -13.41 -1.10
C HIS A 53 -4.16 -13.42 -1.60
N ARG A 54 -4.36 -13.20 -2.91
CA ARG A 54 -5.70 -13.13 -3.54
C ARG A 54 -6.52 -14.42 -3.42
N ASP A 55 -5.89 -15.58 -3.25
CA ASP A 55 -6.59 -16.87 -3.10
C ASP A 55 -6.85 -17.28 -1.63
N GLN A 56 -6.63 -16.38 -0.66
CA GLN A 56 -7.24 -16.59 0.66
C GLN A 56 -8.69 -16.08 0.62
N ALA A 57 -9.54 -16.86 -0.05
CA ALA A 57 -11.00 -16.82 0.06
C ALA A 57 -11.47 -18.05 0.85
#